data_AF-A0A2D7U8V9-F1
#
_entry.id   AF-A0A2D7U8V9-F1
#
_cell.length_a   1.000
_cell.length_b   1.000
_cell.length_c   1.000
_cell.angle_alpha   90.00
_cell.angle_beta   90.00
_cell.angle_gamma   90.00
#
_symmetry.space_group_name_H-M   'P 1'
#
loop_
_entity.id
_entity.type
_entity.pdbx_description
1 polymer ?
#
loop_
_entity_poly.entity_id
_entity_poly.type
_entity_poly.pdbx_seq_one_letter_code
_entity_poly.pdbx_strand_id
1 'polypeptide(L)'
;MKNFYKIGAFIVFSMFFMFDANADEWADKDCKEYEELIGGLVWLSGETLDMSDIARKANKEKEAKELFDASFALAQMASNHTNVYAQFCD
;
A
#
# COMPACT_ATOMS: atom_id res chain seq x y z
N MET A 1 17.13 -42.66 -15.31
CA MET A 1 15.71 -42.78 -14.89
C MET A 1 15.47 -42.82 -13.38
N LYS A 2 16.41 -43.24 -12.50
CA LYS A 2 16.14 -43.40 -11.04
C LYS A 2 15.84 -42.11 -10.25
N ASN A 3 16.24 -40.93 -10.73
CA ASN A 3 16.04 -39.66 -10.00
C ASN A 3 14.75 -38.91 -10.39
N PHE A 4 14.12 -39.25 -11.51
CA PHE A 4 12.89 -38.58 -11.95
C PHE A 4 11.71 -38.86 -11.02
N TYR A 5 11.61 -40.08 -10.48
CA TYR A 5 10.58 -40.44 -9.50
C TYR A 5 10.75 -39.70 -8.17
N LYS A 6 12.00 -39.43 -7.76
CA LYS A 6 12.31 -38.66 -6.55
C LYS A 6 11.97 -37.18 -6.70
N ILE A 7 12.28 -36.60 -7.86
CA ILE A 7 11.93 -35.22 -8.21
C ILE A 7 10.41 -35.08 -8.32
N GLY A 8 9.73 -36.02 -8.98
CA GLY A 8 8.27 -36.05 -9.06
C GLY A 8 7.61 -36.18 -7.69
N ALA A 9 8.12 -37.05 -6.82
CA ALA A 9 7.63 -37.20 -5.45
C ALA A 9 7.85 -35.93 -4.62
N PHE A 10 8.99 -35.25 -4.77
CA PHE A 10 9.26 -33.99 -4.09
C PHE A 10 8.33 -32.87 -4.55
N ILE A 11 8.06 -32.79 -5.86
CA ILE A 11 7.12 -31.82 -6.43
C ILE A 11 5.69 -32.08 -5.94
N VAL A 12 5.23 -33.32 -5.98
CA VAL A 12 3.90 -33.71 -5.48
C VAL A 12 3.80 -33.44 -3.97
N PHE A 13 4.84 -33.77 -3.19
CA PHE A 13 4.90 -33.49 -1.76
C PHE A 13 4.88 -31.98 -1.47
N SER A 14 5.59 -31.16 -2.25
CA SER A 14 5.60 -29.69 -2.09
C SER A 14 4.23 -29.04 -2.32
N MET A 15 3.39 -29.63 -3.18
CA MET A 15 2.02 -29.14 -3.38
C MET A 15 1.12 -29.37 -2.15
N PHE A 16 1.43 -30.34 -1.29
CA PHE A 16 0.69 -30.58 -0.03
C PHE A 16 1.07 -29.62 1.11
N PHE A 17 2.15 -28.84 0.97
CA PHE A 17 2.57 -27.81 1.94
C PHE A 17 2.30 -26.39 1.46
N MET A 18 1.50 -26.21 0.40
CA MET A 18 0.88 -24.93 0.11
C MET A 18 -0.23 -24.69 1.13
N PHE A 19 0.16 -24.36 2.36
CA PHE A 19 -0.75 -23.69 3.28
C PHE A 19 -1.05 -22.34 2.66
N ASP A 20 -2.33 -22.02 2.48
CA ASP A 20 -2.77 -20.65 2.31
C ASP A 20 -2.25 -19.88 3.52
N ALA A 21 -1.11 -19.21 3.35
CA ALA A 21 -0.61 -18.23 4.30
C ALA A 21 -1.43 -16.95 4.10
N ASN A 22 -2.75 -17.06 4.25
CA ASN A 22 -3.56 -15.90 4.53
C ASN A 22 -3.05 -15.38 5.86
N ALA A 23 -2.58 -14.13 5.87
CA ALA A 23 -2.29 -13.49 7.14
C ALA A 23 -3.58 -13.53 7.99
N ASP A 24 -3.44 -13.74 9.29
CA ASP A 24 -4.59 -13.65 10.18
C ASP A 24 -5.23 -12.28 9.99
N GLU A 25 -6.51 -12.27 9.60
CA GLU A 25 -7.33 -11.09 9.41
C GLU A 25 -7.26 -10.24 10.68
N TRP A 26 -7.06 -8.94 10.53
CA TRP A 26 -7.02 -8.02 11.66
C TRP A 26 -8.41 -7.84 12.27
N ALA A 27 -8.45 -7.41 13.52
CA ALA A 27 -9.74 -7.09 14.13
C ALA A 27 -10.38 -5.90 13.41
N ASP A 28 -11.71 -5.93 13.21
CA ASP A 28 -12.48 -4.86 12.54
C ASP A 28 -12.13 -3.45 13.04
N LYS A 29 -11.88 -3.32 14.35
CA LYS A 29 -11.52 -2.05 14.98
C LYS A 29 -10.17 -1.54 14.44
N ASP A 30 -9.18 -2.41 14.33
CA ASP A 30 -7.85 -2.07 13.85
C ASP A 30 -7.90 -1.74 12.35
N CYS A 31 -8.70 -2.49 11.58
CA CYS A 31 -8.96 -2.18 10.17
C CYS A 31 -9.59 -0.80 10.00
N LYS A 32 -10.62 -0.46 10.79
CA LYS A 32 -11.25 0.87 10.73
C LYS A 32 -10.28 2.00 11.07
N GLU A 33 -9.49 1.86 12.14
CA GLU A 33 -8.48 2.86 12.50
C GLU A 33 -7.43 3.01 11.39
N TYR A 34 -7.09 1.92 10.70
CA TYR A 34 -6.16 1.95 9.57
C TYR A 34 -6.76 2.56 8.30
N GLU A 35 -8.03 2.30 8.01
CA GLU A 35 -8.78 2.95 6.92
C GLU A 35 -8.82 4.47 7.12
N GLU A 36 -9.10 4.92 8.36
CA GLU A 36 -9.11 6.35 8.71
C GLU A 36 -7.72 6.99 8.51
N LEU A 37 -6.63 6.28 8.84
CA LEU A 37 -5.26 6.72 8.55
C LEU A 37 -5.04 6.89 7.03
N ILE A 38 -5.44 5.91 6.22
CA ILE A 38 -5.32 5.98 4.76
C ILE A 38 -6.12 7.17 4.23
N GLY A 39 -7.36 7.35 4.69
CA GLY A 39 -8.20 8.48 4.34
C GLY A 39 -7.55 9.82 4.71
N GLY A 40 -6.91 9.90 5.88
CA GLY A 40 -6.16 11.08 6.31
C GLY A 40 -4.98 11.41 5.39
N LEU A 41 -4.22 10.41 4.94
CA LEU A 41 -3.12 10.60 3.99
C LEU A 41 -3.64 11.11 2.63
N VAL A 42 -4.74 10.55 2.12
CA VAL A 42 -5.38 11.01 0.87
C VAL A 42 -5.86 12.45 1.00
N TRP A 43 -6.52 12.79 2.11
CA TRP A 43 -7.00 14.14 2.35
C TRP A 43 -5.86 15.16 2.41
N LEU A 44 -4.80 14.88 3.18
CA LEU A 44 -3.61 15.74 3.26
C LEU A 44 -2.89 15.89 1.91
N SER A 45 -2.85 14.82 1.11
CA SER A 45 -2.33 14.85 -0.26
C SER A 45 -3.11 15.86 -1.12
N GLY A 46 -4.44 15.86 -1.04
CA GLY A 46 -5.29 16.81 -1.75
C GLY A 46 -5.05 18.25 -1.32
N GLU A 47 -5.06 18.52 -0.01
CA GLU A 47 -4.83 19.86 0.54
C GLU A 47 -3.47 20.44 0.13
N THR A 48 -2.41 19.62 0.19
CA THR A 48 -1.06 20.06 -0.20
C THR A 48 -0.94 20.29 -1.71
N LEU A 49 -1.69 19.56 -2.54
CA LEU A 49 -1.77 19.83 -3.98
C LEU A 49 -2.44 21.17 -4.27
N ASP A 50 -3.56 21.45 -3.60
CA ASP A 50 -4.28 22.72 -3.73
C ASP A 50 -3.39 23.90 -3.28
N MET A 51 -2.65 23.74 -2.17
CA MET A 51 -1.68 24.73 -1.72
C MET A 51 -0.55 24.93 -2.74
N SER A 52 -0.05 23.85 -3.36
CA SER A 52 0.96 23.94 -4.44
C SER A 52 0.44 24.78 -5.61
N ASP A 53 -0.81 24.53 -6.04
CA ASP A 53 -1.44 25.29 -7.12
C ASP A 53 -1.63 26.76 -6.78
N ILE A 54 -2.00 27.08 -5.53
CA ILE A 54 -2.08 28.45 -5.03
C ILE A 54 -0.69 29.12 -5.07
N ALA A 55 0.36 28.44 -4.59
CA ALA A 55 1.73 28.97 -4.60
C ALA A 55 2.24 29.20 -6.03
N ARG A 56 1.93 28.30 -6.96
CA ARG A 56 2.29 28.44 -8.39
C ARG A 56 1.60 29.64 -9.03
N LYS A 57 0.30 29.84 -8.79
CA LYS A 57 -0.44 31.04 -9.24
C LYS A 57 0.13 32.34 -8.66
N ALA A 58 0.77 32.27 -7.50
CA ALA A 58 1.46 33.39 -6.86
C ALA A 58 2.93 33.57 -7.32
N ASN A 59 3.40 32.85 -8.35
CA ASN A 59 4.79 32.83 -8.85
C ASN A 59 5.83 32.41 -7.79
N LYS A 60 5.44 31.58 -6.82
CA LYS A 60 6.33 31.03 -5.80
C LYS A 60 6.78 29.61 -6.15
N GLU A 61 7.52 29.47 -7.25
CA GLU A 61 7.85 28.17 -7.86
C GLU A 61 8.52 27.17 -6.90
N LYS A 62 9.44 27.62 -6.03
CA LYS A 62 10.10 26.73 -5.07
C LYS A 62 9.12 26.17 -4.03
N GLU A 63 8.29 27.02 -3.46
CA GLU A 63 7.25 26.65 -2.47
C GLU A 63 6.23 25.71 -3.13
N ALA A 64 5.79 26.03 -4.35
CA ALA A 64 4.88 25.18 -5.12
C ALA A 64 5.47 23.79 -5.35
N LYS A 65 6.75 23.70 -5.72
CA LYS A 65 7.43 22.41 -5.91
C LYS A 65 7.51 21.60 -4.61
N GLU A 66 7.88 22.22 -3.50
CA GLU A 66 7.98 21.52 -2.21
C GLU A 66 6.61 20.97 -1.77
N LEU A 67 5.53 21.75 -1.96
CA LEU A 67 4.16 21.32 -1.67
C LEU A 67 3.69 20.19 -2.60
N PHE A 68 4.04 20.27 -3.89
CA PHE A 68 3.72 19.20 -4.84
C PHE A 68 4.44 17.90 -4.50
N ASP A 69 5.74 17.95 -4.19
CA ASP A 69 6.52 16.78 -3.82
C ASP A 69 5.96 16.13 -2.52
N ALA A 70 5.50 16.95 -1.56
CA ALA A 70 4.82 16.47 -0.36
C ALA A 70 3.48 15.79 -0.67
N SER A 71 2.66 16.41 -1.52
CA SER A 71 1.38 15.83 -1.97
C SER A 71 1.59 14.47 -2.64
N PHE A 72 2.57 14.38 -3.53
CA PHE A 72 2.92 13.15 -4.22
C PHE A 72 3.37 12.06 -3.24
N ALA A 73 4.22 12.39 -2.28
CA ALA A 73 4.68 11.44 -1.27
C ALA A 73 3.53 10.90 -0.41
N LEU A 74 2.62 11.78 0.02
CA LEU A 74 1.43 11.40 0.79
C LEU A 74 0.50 10.48 -0.01
N ALA A 75 0.25 10.79 -1.29
CA ALA A 75 -0.53 9.93 -2.17
C ALA A 75 0.10 8.54 -2.35
N GLN A 76 1.42 8.48 -2.49
CA GLN A 76 2.14 7.21 -2.61
C GLN A 76 2.07 6.40 -1.32
N MET A 77 2.19 7.05 -0.15
CA MET A 77 1.99 6.38 1.14
C MET A 77 0.58 5.82 1.25
N ALA A 78 -0.46 6.61 0.94
CA ALA A 78 -1.85 6.14 0.97
C ALA A 78 -2.06 4.91 0.06
N SER A 79 -1.53 4.96 -1.17
CA SER A 79 -1.61 3.84 -2.11
C SER A 79 -0.92 2.58 -1.57
N ASN A 80 0.28 2.73 -0.98
CA ASN A 80 0.99 1.61 -0.40
C ASN A 80 0.25 1.01 0.80
N HIS A 81 -0.33 1.85 1.66
CA HIS A 81 -1.12 1.40 2.81
C HIS A 81 -2.44 0.76 2.40
N THR A 82 -3.04 1.17 1.28
CA THR A 82 -4.22 0.50 0.72
C THR A 82 -3.91 -0.95 0.32
N ASN A 83 -2.72 -1.22 -0.22
CA ASN A 83 -2.30 -2.59 -0.52
C ASN A 83 -2.15 -3.44 0.75
N VAL A 84 -1.72 -2.83 1.87
CA VAL A 84 -1.65 -3.52 3.17
C VAL A 84 -3.07 -3.80 3.67
N TYR A 85 -3.95 -2.79 3.66
CA TYR A 85 -5.35 -2.96 4.05
C TYR A 85 -6.00 -4.13 3.31
N ALA A 86 -5.84 -4.20 1.98
CA ALA A 86 -6.40 -5.27 1.15
C ALA A 86 -5.83 -6.68 1.40
N GLN A 87 -4.78 -6.83 2.22
CA GLN A 87 -4.23 -8.15 2.59
C GLN A 87 -4.65 -8.60 3.98
N PHE A 88 -5.04 -7.67 4.85
CA PHE A 88 -5.31 -7.95 6.27
C PHE A 88 -6.75 -7.62 6.68
N CYS A 89 -7.50 -6.88 5.85
CA CYS A 89 -8.82 -6.33 6.17
C CYS A 89 -9.88 -6.51 5.07
N ASP A 90 -9.50 -7.00 3.87
CA ASP A 90 -10.39 -7.38 2.76
C ASP A 90 -10.18 -8.86 2.39
#